data_AF-J1JSA4-F1
#
_entry.id   AF-J1JSA4-F1
#
_cell.length_a   1.000
_cell.length_b   1.000
_cell.length_c   1.000
_cell.angle_alpha   90.00
_cell.angle_beta   90.00
_cell.angle_gamma   90.00
#
_symmetry.space_group_name_H-M   'P 1'
#
loop_
_entity.id
_entity.type
_entity.pdbx_description
1 polymer ?
#
loop_
_entity_poly.entity_id
_entity_poly.type
_entity_poly.pdbx_seq_one_letter_code
_entity_poly.pdbx_strand_id
1 'polypeptide(L)' 'MILWMKKNLMLTGAALAAFFIVLAKAFTLGKKAEQQKQTENILQTATARLEVENEVNKKSDADVRAALSDWLRDP' A
#
# COMPACT_ATOMS: atom_id res chain seq x y z
N MET A 1 24.18 -38.55 -31.56
CA MET A 1 24.45 -37.13 -31.23
C MET A 1 23.19 -36.28 -31.10
N ILE A 2 22.34 -36.22 -32.13
CA ILE A 2 21.18 -35.31 -32.16
C ILE A 2 20.17 -35.55 -31.01
N LEU A 3 19.94 -36.82 -30.62
CA LEU A 3 19.03 -37.17 -29.54
C LEU A 3 19.51 -36.66 -28.17
N TRP A 4 20.82 -36.75 -27.92
CA TRP A 4 21.48 -36.28 -26.70
C TRP A 4 21.44 -34.75 -26.61
N MET A 5 21.69 -34.07 -27.73
CA MET A 5 21.61 -32.61 -27.83
C MET A 5 20.17 -32.11 -27.57
N LYS A 6 19.18 -32.81 -28.11
CA LYS A 6 17.75 -32.49 -27.92
C LYS A 6 17.31 -32.68 -26.46
N LYS A 7 17.77 -33.75 -25.81
CA LYS A 7 17.49 -34.03 -24.39
C LYS A 7 18.09 -32.96 -23.47
N ASN A 8 19.33 -32.54 -23.73
CA ASN A 8 19.97 -31.47 -22.96
C ASN A 8 19.28 -30.13 -23.18
N LEU A 9 18.88 -29.81 -24.42
CA LEU A 9 18.13 -28.59 -24.74
C LEU A 9 16.74 -28.56 -24.05
N MET A 10 16.06 -29.70 -23.98
CA MET A 10 14.80 -29.81 -23.24
C MET A 10 15.00 -29.62 -21.73
N LEU A 11 16.07 -30.20 -21.17
CA LEU A 11 16.39 -30.06 -19.74
C LEU A 11 16.74 -28.62 -19.36
N THR A 12 17.59 -27.95 -20.15
CA THR A 12 17.94 -26.55 -19.89
C THR A 12 16.75 -25.62 -20.10
N GLY A 13 15.92 -25.87 -21.13
CA GLY A 13 14.68 -25.13 -21.35
C GLY A 13 13.70 -25.26 -20.18
N ALA A 14 13.52 -26.47 -19.65
CA ALA A 14 12.66 -26.72 -18.50
C ALA A 14 13.19 -26.04 -17.23
N ALA A 15 14.50 -26.11 -16.98
CA ALA A 15 15.12 -25.45 -15.82
C ALA A 15 14.98 -23.92 -15.91
N LEU A 16 15.20 -23.35 -17.09
CA LEU A 16 15.08 -21.92 -17.33
C LEU A 16 13.63 -21.44 -17.16
N ALA A 17 12.66 -22.20 -17.69
CA ALA A 17 11.24 -21.89 -17.52
C ALA A 17 10.82 -21.92 -16.04
N ALA A 18 11.24 -22.95 -15.30
CA ALA A 18 10.97 -23.02 -13.86
C ALA A 18 11.56 -21.84 -13.09
N PHE A 19 12.78 -21.42 -13.42
CA PHE A 19 13.43 -20.25 -12.82
C PHE A 19 12.62 -18.97 -13.03
N PHE A 20 12.20 -18.69 -14.27
CA PHE A 20 11.42 -17.49 -14.57
C PHE A 20 10.01 -17.51 -13.95
N ILE A 21 9.37 -18.67 -13.84
CA ILE A 21 8.08 -18.80 -13.16
C ILE A 21 8.22 -18.42 -11.68
N VAL A 22 9.26 -18.90 -10.99
CA VAL A 22 9.51 -18.55 -9.59
C VAL A 22 9.82 -17.07 -9.44
N LEU A 23 10.64 -16.49 -10.33
CA LEU A 23 10.97 -15.08 -10.31
C LEU A 23 9.74 -14.18 -10.52
N ALA A 24 8.87 -14.51 -11.49
CA ALA A 24 7.64 -13.78 -11.74
C ALA A 24 6.68 -13.84 -10.54
N LYS A 25 6.59 -14.99 -9.87
CA LYS A 25 5.78 -15.13 -8.64
C LYS A 25 6.33 -14.30 -7.49
N ALA A 26 7.65 -14.29 -7.28
CA ALA A 26 8.27 -13.47 -6.24
C ALA A 26 8.03 -11.97 -6.49
N PHE A 27 8.18 -11.53 -7.75
CA PHE A 27 7.96 -10.12 -8.12
C PHE A 27 6.49 -9.70 -7.98
N THR A 28 5.55 -10.55 -8.42
CA THR A 28 4.11 -10.25 -8.27
C THR A 28 3.66 -10.22 -6.81
N LEU A 29 4.23 -11.08 -5.94
CA LEU A 29 3.99 -11.02 -4.50
C LEU A 29 4.54 -9.73 -3.89
N GLY A 30 5.77 -9.33 -4.25
CA GLY A 30 6.35 -8.06 -3.80
C GLY A 30 5.50 -6.85 -4.20
N LYS A 31 5.07 -6.81 -5.47
CA LYS A 31 4.19 -5.74 -5.98
C LYS A 31 2.85 -5.68 -5.24
N LYS A 32 2.23 -6.82 -4.94
CA LYS A 32 0.98 -6.87 -4.18
C LYS A 32 1.15 -6.35 -2.75
N ALA A 33 2.24 -6.73 -2.09
CA ALA A 33 2.54 -6.24 -0.74
C ALA A 33 2.74 -4.71 -0.72
N GLU A 34 3.41 -4.16 -1.73
CA GLU A 34 3.61 -2.71 -1.86
C GLU A 34 2.29 -1.97 -2.15
N GLN A 35 1.46 -2.51 -3.05
CA GLN A 35 0.12 -1.97 -3.31
C GLN A 35 -0.76 -2.00 -2.06
N GLN A 36 -0.76 -3.11 -1.31
CA GLN A 36 -1.51 -3.22 -0.08
C GLN A 36 -1.08 -2.17 0.94
N LYS A 37 0.24 -2.00 1.15
CA LYS A 37 0.78 -0.97 2.05
C LYS A 37 0.36 0.44 1.62
N GLN A 38 0.36 0.73 0.32
CA GLN A 38 -0.10 2.01 -0.20
C GLN A 38 -1.60 2.22 0.05
N THR A 39 -2.43 1.20 -0.18
CA THR A 39 -3.86 1.25 0.09
C THR A 39 -4.15 1.43 1.58
N GLU A 40 -3.45 0.72 2.45
CA GLU A 40 -3.58 0.86 3.91
C GLU A 40 -3.24 2.29 4.36
N ASN A 41 -2.14 2.87 3.86
CA ASN A 41 -1.77 4.26 4.17
C ASN A 41 -2.83 5.26 3.71
N ILE A 42 -3.38 5.08 2.50
CA ILE A 42 -4.46 5.92 1.98
C ILE A 42 -5.71 5.79 2.85
N LEU A 43 -6.05 4.56 3.25
CA LEU A 43 -7.21 4.28 4.08
C LEU A 43 -7.06 4.89 5.48
N GLN A 44 -5.91 4.74 6.12
CA GLN A 44 -5.61 5.39 7.41
C GLN A 44 -5.71 6.91 7.30
N THR A 45 -5.18 7.50 6.22
CA THR A 45 -5.27 8.94 5.98
C THR A 45 -6.73 9.39 5.80
N ALA A 46 -7.54 8.62 5.06
CA ALA A 46 -8.96 8.91 4.85
C ALA A 46 -9.75 8.79 6.16
N THR A 47 -9.47 7.78 6.98
CA THR A 47 -10.10 7.62 8.31
C THR A 47 -9.75 8.78 9.23
N ALA A 48 -8.47 9.17 9.30
CA ALA A 48 -8.05 10.31 10.12
C ALA A 48 -8.71 11.62 9.66
N ARG A 49 -8.83 11.85 8.35
CA ARG A 49 -9.55 13.02 7.82
C ARG A 49 -11.02 12.99 8.19
N LEU A 50 -11.68 11.83 8.08
CA LEU A 50 -13.09 11.67 8.43
C LEU A 50 -13.32 11.88 9.94
N GLU A 51 -12.40 11.43 10.79
CA GLU A 51 -12.45 11.67 12.23
C GLU A 51 -12.34 13.15 12.55
N VAL A 52 -11.36 13.86 11.96
CA VAL A 52 -11.21 15.31 12.11
C VAL A 52 -12.44 16.06 11.61
N GLU A 53 -12.99 15.69 10.45
CA GLU A 53 -14.21 16.31 9.92
C GLU A 53 -15.41 16.08 10.86
N ASN A 54 -15.53 14.89 11.45
CA ASN A 54 -16.57 14.59 12.41
C ASN A 54 -16.41 15.41 13.71
N GLU A 55 -15.18 15.57 14.21
CA GLU A 55 -14.90 16.42 15.36
C GLU A 55 -15.23 17.89 15.09
N VAL A 56 -14.84 18.41 13.93
CA VAL A 56 -15.18 19.76 13.49
C VAL A 56 -16.70 19.93 13.39
N ASN A 57 -17.40 18.96 12.79
CA ASN A 57 -18.85 19.00 12.65
C ASN A 57 -19.61 18.90 13.99
N LYS A 58 -19.00 18.29 15.02
CA LYS A 58 -19.56 18.26 16.38
C LYS A 58 -19.36 19.56 17.17
N LYS A 59 -18.39 20.42 16.79
CA LYS A 59 -18.17 21.70 17.45
C LYS A 59 -19.28 22.68 17.08
N SER A 60 -19.88 23.30 18.09
CA SER A 60 -20.86 24.37 17.88
C SER A 60 -20.18 25.73 17.69
N ASP A 61 -20.88 26.70 17.09
CA ASP A 61 -20.39 28.08 16.96
C ASP A 61 -19.99 28.69 18.32
N ALA A 62 -20.73 28.35 19.38
CA ALA A 62 -20.45 28.80 20.74
C ALA A 62 -19.11 28.25 21.25
N ASP A 63 -18.81 26.98 21.00
CA ASP A 63 -17.54 26.35 21.39
C ASP A 63 -16.35 26.96 20.63
N VAL A 64 -16.54 27.25 19.34
CA VAL A 64 -15.53 27.91 18.51
C VAL A 64 -15.27 29.34 18.99
N ARG A 65 -16.32 30.12 19.31
CA ARG A 65 -16.17 31.47 19.86
C ARG A 65 -15.51 31.47 21.23
N ALA A 66 -15.84 30.52 22.09
CA ALA A 66 -15.19 30.37 23.40
C ALA A 66 -13.70 30.09 23.24
N ALA A 67 -13.32 29.10 22.43
CA ALA A 67 -11.93 28.75 22.18
C ALA A 67 -11.13 29.91 21.55
N LEU A 68 -11.75 30.65 20.61
CA LEU A 68 -11.11 31.81 19.99
C LEU A 68 -10.91 32.96 20.99
N SER A 69 -11.89 33.19 21.87
CA SER A 69 -11.79 34.21 22.92
C SER A 69 -10.71 33.87 23.96
N ASP A 70 -10.57 32.59 24.32
CA ASP A 70 -9.51 32.13 25.23
C ASP A 70 -8.13 32.27 24.56
N TRP A 71 -7.98 31.87 23.30
CA TRP A 71 -6.73 32.04 22.55
C TRP A 71 -6.31 33.52 22.42
N LEU A 72 -7.28 34.43 22.25
CA LEU A 72 -6.97 35.87 22.18
C LEU A 72 -6.59 36.48 23.53
N ARG A 73 -6.96 35.82 24.64
CA ARG A 73 -6.78 36.31 26.01
C ARG A 73 -5.59 35.68 26.73
N ASP A 74 -5.11 34.52 26.28
CA ASP A 74 -3.85 33.90 26.71
C ASP A 74 -2.72 34.20 25.68
N PRO A 75 -1.83 35.18 25.95
CA PRO A 75 -0.69 35.52 25.08
C PRO A 75 0.42 34.45 25.04
#